data_AF-A0A7W0JZ19-F1
#
_entry.id   AF-A0A7W0JZ19-F1
#
_cell.length_a   1.000
_cell.length_b   1.000
_cell.length_c   1.000
_cell.angle_alpha   90.00
_cell.angle_beta   90.00
_cell.angle_gamma   90.00
#
_symmetry.space_group_name_H-M   'P 1'
#
loop_
_entity.id
_entity.type
_entity.pdbx_description
1 polymer ?
#
loop_
_entity_poly.entity_id
_entity_poly.type
_entity_poly.pdbx_seq_one_letter_code
_entity_poly.pdbx_strand_id
1 'polypeptide(L)'
;MFTDEQVEAAVRALSDPERFAGAERSLSVLAPHLQRVLGHALEQGGWFGGAHRSQVRSILAEPDAALRAERIEMLLSEETRMGMLVGVAVGWELARELDVQDNPQGD
;
A
#
# COMPACT_ATOMS: atom_id res chain seq x y z
N MET A 1 -17.68 6.23 14.43
CA MET A 1 -17.80 6.11 12.96
C MET A 1 -17.87 7.52 12.40
N PHE A 2 -17.06 7.85 11.40
CA PHE A 2 -17.02 9.19 10.81
C PHE A 2 -18.20 9.40 9.84
N THR A 3 -18.67 10.63 9.68
CA THR A 3 -19.71 10.99 8.70
C THR A 3 -19.10 11.17 7.30
N ASP A 4 -19.92 11.07 6.25
CA ASP A 4 -19.49 11.28 4.86
C ASP A 4 -18.84 12.67 4.66
N GLU A 5 -19.40 13.72 5.28
CA GLU A 5 -18.83 15.07 5.24
C GLU A 5 -17.45 15.15 5.92
N GLN A 6 -17.26 14.43 7.03
CA GLN A 6 -15.96 14.35 7.70
C GLN A 6 -14.92 13.62 6.83
N VAL A 7 -15.34 12.54 6.17
CA VAL A 7 -14.49 11.80 5.23
C VAL A 7 -14.11 12.67 4.04
N GLU A 8 -15.07 13.36 3.41
CA GLU A 8 -14.78 14.26 2.29
C GLU A 8 -13.87 15.42 2.67
N ALA A 9 -14.06 16.02 3.85
CA ALA A 9 -13.20 17.08 4.34
C ALA A 9 -11.77 16.58 4.56
N ALA A 10 -11.60 15.37 5.09
CA ALA A 10 -10.30 14.73 5.26
C ALA A 10 -9.64 14.42 3.90
N VAL A 11 -10.38 13.89 2.92
CA VAL A 11 -9.84 13.66 1.57
C VAL A 11 -9.40 14.96 0.92
N ARG A 12 -10.22 16.03 0.98
CA ARG A 12 -9.84 17.36 0.46
C ARG A 12 -8.58 17.91 1.14
N ALA A 13 -8.44 17.70 2.44
CA ALA A 13 -7.27 18.10 3.20
C ALA A 13 -6.01 17.31 2.81
N LEU A 14 -6.13 16.04 2.41
CA LEU A 14 -5.02 15.19 1.96
C LEU A 14 -4.59 15.49 0.51
N SER A 15 -5.50 16.03 -0.30
CA SER A 15 -5.20 16.47 -1.68
C SER A 15 -4.36 17.76 -1.74
N ASP A 16 -4.09 18.41 -0.59
CA ASP A 16 -3.16 19.54 -0.49
C ASP A 16 -1.70 19.06 -0.65
N PRO A 17 -1.00 19.48 -1.73
CA PRO A 17 0.37 19.04 -2.00
C PRO A 17 1.36 19.37 -0.89
N GLU A 18 1.17 20.48 -0.17
CA GLU A 18 2.09 20.90 0.89
C GLU A 18 1.96 20.01 2.14
N ARG A 19 0.72 19.58 2.46
CA ARG A 19 0.45 18.62 3.53
C ARG A 19 1.01 17.25 3.20
N PHE A 20 0.85 16.81 1.96
CA PHE A 20 1.41 15.54 1.50
C PHE A 20 2.95 15.55 1.57
N ALA A 21 3.59 16.64 1.12
CA ALA A 21 5.05 16.78 1.20
C ALA A 21 5.58 16.80 2.65
N GLY A 22 4.82 17.37 3.60
CA GLY A 22 5.13 17.29 5.04
C GLY A 22 5.07 15.86 5.58
N ALA A 23 4.04 15.10 5.17
CA ALA A 23 3.89 13.69 5.51
C ALA A 23 5.01 12.83 4.90
N GLU A 24 5.34 13.02 3.62
CA GLU A 24 6.42 12.30 2.93
C GLU A 24 7.79 12.49 3.61
N ARG A 25 8.13 13.72 4.01
CA ARG A 25 9.38 14.01 4.72
C ARG A 25 9.45 13.28 6.06
N SER A 26 8.35 13.25 6.81
CA SER A 26 8.27 12.56 8.09
C SER A 26 8.33 11.03 7.89
N LEU A 27 7.66 10.53 6.86
CA LEU A 27 7.66 9.12 6.49
C LEU A 27 9.03 8.65 6.01
N SER A 28 9.81 9.51 5.34
CA SER A 28 11.15 9.16 4.84
C SER A 28 12.12 8.72 5.94
N VAL A 29 11.99 9.31 7.13
CA VAL A 29 12.77 8.94 8.33
C VAL A 29 12.36 7.57 8.87
N LEU A 30 11.06 7.24 8.76
CA LEU A 30 10.48 5.98 9.23
C LEU A 30 10.51 4.87 8.16
N ALA A 31 10.81 5.20 6.90
CA ALA A 31 10.69 4.33 5.74
C ALA A 31 11.41 2.98 5.89
N PRO A 32 12.64 2.89 6.45
CA PRO A 32 13.31 1.59 6.64
C PRO A 32 12.56 0.66 7.62
N HIS A 33 11.88 1.22 8.61
CA HIS A 33 11.09 0.44 9.57
C HIS A 33 9.78 -0.02 8.93
N LEU A 34 9.13 0.85 8.16
CA LEU A 34 7.90 0.53 7.42
C LEU A 34 8.13 -0.52 6.34
N GLN A 35 9.27 -0.47 5.64
CA GLN A 35 9.64 -1.49 4.65
C GLN A 35 9.67 -2.90 5.25
N ARG A 36 10.11 -3.06 6.51
CA ARG A 36 10.09 -4.37 7.18
C ARG A 36 8.66 -4.87 7.43
N VAL A 37 7.77 -3.99 7.88
CA VAL A 37 6.36 -4.33 8.11
C VAL A 37 5.64 -4.65 6.80
N LEU A 38 5.85 -3.82 5.78
CA LEU A 38 5.28 -4.02 4.45
C LEU A 38 5.78 -5.32 3.82
N GLY A 39 7.09 -5.60 3.88
CA GLY A 39 7.66 -6.85 3.40
C GLY A 39 7.01 -8.06 4.07
N HIS A 40 6.84 -8.01 5.39
CA HIS A 40 6.19 -9.09 6.13
C HIS A 40 4.71 -9.25 5.77
N ALA A 41 3.95 -8.15 5.63
CA ALA A 41 2.54 -8.18 5.25
C ALA A 41 2.34 -8.76 3.85
N LEU A 42 3.24 -8.42 2.92
CA LEU A 42 3.21 -8.92 1.54
C LEU A 42 3.60 -10.41 1.48
N GLU A 43 4.57 -10.85 2.28
CA GLU A 43 4.96 -12.26 2.39
C GLU A 43 3.87 -13.12 3.06
N GLN A 44 3.32 -12.70 4.19
CA GLN A 44 2.27 -13.44 4.91
C GLN A 44 0.95 -13.49 4.13
N GLY A 45 0.61 -12.43 3.41
CA GLY A 45 -0.58 -12.38 2.56
C GLY A 45 -0.48 -13.29 1.32
N GLY A 46 0.66 -13.94 1.10
CA GLY A 46 0.88 -14.82 -0.05
C GLY A 46 0.99 -14.09 -1.39
N TRP A 47 1.10 -12.76 -1.37
CA TRP A 47 1.07 -11.89 -2.56
C TRP A 47 2.20 -12.20 -3.55
N PHE A 48 3.39 -12.53 -3.05
CA PHE A 48 4.55 -12.96 -3.87
C PHE A 48 4.85 -14.46 -3.76
N GLY A 49 3.83 -15.24 -3.41
CA GLY A 49 3.94 -16.69 -3.20
C GLY A 49 4.11 -17.51 -4.48
N GLY A 50 3.92 -18.83 -4.34
CA GLY A 50 4.05 -19.78 -5.46
C GLY A 50 3.11 -19.50 -6.63
N ALA A 51 1.91 -18.97 -6.36
CA ALA A 51 0.93 -18.59 -7.37
C ALA A 51 1.44 -17.44 -8.26
N HIS A 52 1.95 -16.37 -7.66
CA HIS A 52 2.55 -15.24 -8.38
C HIS A 52 3.74 -15.70 -9.26
N ARG A 53 4.66 -16.50 -8.70
CA ARG A 53 5.77 -17.06 -9.50
C ARG A 53 5.31 -17.93 -10.65
N SER A 54 4.19 -18.66 -10.49
CA SER A 54 3.60 -19.45 -11.57
C SER A 54 2.98 -18.56 -12.66
N GLN A 55 2.31 -17.47 -12.25
CA GLN A 55 1.73 -16.48 -13.16
C GLN A 55 2.80 -15.77 -13.99
N VAL A 56 3.88 -15.32 -13.35
CA VAL A 56 5.04 -14.72 -14.04
C VAL A 56 5.63 -15.69 -15.06
N ARG A 57 5.85 -16.96 -14.70
CA ARG A 57 6.34 -17.97 -15.65
C ARG A 57 5.38 -18.20 -16.81
N SER A 58 4.06 -18.22 -16.55
CA SER A 58 3.04 -18.35 -17.60
C SER A 58 3.07 -17.17 -18.57
N ILE A 59 3.27 -15.95 -18.09
CA ILE A 59 3.38 -14.75 -18.93
C ILE A 59 4.66 -14.78 -19.76
N LEU A 60 5.80 -15.17 -19.16
CA LEU A 60 7.07 -15.30 -19.88
C LEU A 60 7.05 -16.38 -20.96
N ALA A 61 6.27 -17.44 -20.78
CA ALA A 61 6.10 -18.51 -21.74
C ALA A 61 5.17 -18.16 -22.92
N GLU A 62 4.49 -17.02 -22.87
CA GLU A 62 3.60 -16.55 -23.95
C GLU A 62 4.41 -16.28 -25.24
N PRO A 63 4.17 -17.00 -26.35
CA PRO A 63 4.91 -16.79 -27.59
C PRO A 63 4.60 -15.47 -28.28
N ASP A 64 3.37 -14.97 -28.19
CA ASP A 64 2.98 -13.69 -28.80
C ASP A 64 3.53 -12.52 -27.99
N ALA A 65 4.38 -11.70 -28.61
CA ALA A 65 5.00 -10.55 -27.97
C ALA A 65 3.98 -9.48 -27.55
N ALA A 66 2.91 -9.27 -28.33
CA ALA A 66 1.89 -8.28 -28.01
C ALA A 66 1.05 -8.74 -26.81
N LEU A 67 0.59 -9.99 -26.84
CA LEU A 67 -0.18 -10.57 -25.74
C LEU A 67 0.67 -10.66 -24.45
N ARG A 68 1.97 -10.97 -24.57
CA ARG A 68 2.89 -10.95 -23.43
C ARG A 68 3.00 -9.55 -22.81
N ALA A 69 3.11 -8.51 -23.62
CA ALA A 69 3.19 -7.13 -23.13
C ALA A 69 1.90 -6.72 -22.38
N GLU A 70 0.73 -6.98 -22.97
CA GLU A 70 -0.57 -6.72 -22.34
C GLU A 70 -0.69 -7.41 -20.97
N ARG A 71 -0.31 -8.68 -20.89
CA ARG A 71 -0.37 -9.46 -19.64
C ARG A 71 0.60 -8.94 -18.58
N ILE A 72 1.76 -8.40 -18.97
CA ILE A 72 2.70 -7.75 -18.05
C ILE A 72 2.09 -6.46 -17.52
N GLU A 73 1.53 -5.61 -18.39
CA GLU A 73 0.88 -4.35 -17.97
C GLU A 73 -0.28 -4.60 -16.99
N MET A 74 -1.09 -5.62 -17.27
CA MET A 74 -2.16 -6.05 -16.38
C MET A 74 -1.62 -6.46 -15.01
N LEU A 75 -0.61 -7.34 -14.98
CA LEU A 75 0.02 -7.79 -13.73
C LEU A 75 0.56 -6.60 -12.92
N LEU A 76 1.28 -5.67 -13.56
CA LEU A 76 1.83 -4.49 -12.88
C LEU A 76 0.75 -3.56 -12.34
N SER A 77 -0.35 -3.39 -13.07
CA SER A 77 -1.51 -2.60 -12.61
C SER A 77 -2.15 -3.23 -11.37
N GLU A 78 -2.33 -4.54 -11.38
CA GLU A 78 -2.85 -5.29 -10.23
C GLU A 78 -1.91 -5.18 -9.02
N GLU A 79 -0.61 -5.40 -9.20
CA GLU A 79 0.40 -5.26 -8.15
C GLU A 79 0.46 -3.86 -7.56
N THR A 80 0.38 -2.84 -8.39
CA THR A 80 0.35 -1.44 -7.95
C THR A 80 -0.87 -1.17 -7.08
N ARG A 81 -2.06 -1.61 -7.52
CA ARG A 81 -3.30 -1.48 -6.75
C ARG A 81 -3.22 -2.20 -5.41
N MET A 82 -2.66 -3.41 -5.40
CA MET A 82 -2.54 -4.22 -4.19
C MET A 82 -1.52 -3.62 -3.22
N GLY A 83 -0.38 -3.14 -3.73
CA GLY A 83 0.62 -2.41 -2.96
C GLY A 83 0.07 -1.14 -2.32
N MET A 84 -0.75 -0.37 -3.05
CA MET A 84 -1.44 0.80 -2.49
C MET A 84 -2.40 0.43 -1.35
N LEU A 85 -3.23 -0.61 -1.53
CA LEU A 85 -4.17 -1.07 -0.49
C LEU A 85 -3.43 -1.52 0.77
N VAL A 86 -2.36 -2.30 0.62
CA VAL A 86 -1.52 -2.77 1.73
C VAL A 86 -0.84 -1.57 2.41
N GLY A 87 -0.30 -0.63 1.63
CA GLY A 87 0.32 0.59 2.14
C GLY A 87 -0.63 1.44 2.99
N VAL A 88 -1.86 1.64 2.51
CA VAL A 88 -2.90 2.36 3.26
C VAL A 88 -3.28 1.61 4.54
N ALA A 89 -3.47 0.29 4.48
CA ALA A 89 -3.81 -0.50 5.66
C ALA A 89 -2.71 -0.45 6.74
N VAL A 90 -1.44 -0.60 6.35
CA VAL A 90 -0.30 -0.49 7.26
C VAL A 90 -0.18 0.92 7.82
N GLY A 91 -0.35 1.96 7.00
CA GLY A 91 -0.33 3.34 7.44
C GLY A 91 -1.44 3.66 8.44
N TRP A 92 -2.65 3.13 8.20
CA TRP A 92 -3.79 3.28 9.10
C TRP A 92 -3.53 2.63 10.47
N GLU A 93 -3.10 1.37 10.49
CA GLU A 93 -2.83 0.67 11.75
C GLU A 93 -1.64 1.27 12.50
N LEU A 94 -0.62 1.75 11.79
CA LEU A 94 0.49 2.47 12.43
C LEU A 94 0.00 3.74 13.13
N ALA A 95 -0.82 4.56 12.45
CA ALA A 95 -1.37 5.77 13.04
C ALA A 95 -2.21 5.45 14.29
N ARG A 96 -3.01 4.38 14.23
CA ARG A 96 -3.80 3.90 15.37
C ARG A 96 -2.92 3.44 16.53
N GLU A 97 -1.85 2.70 16.26
CA GLU A 97 -0.91 2.25 17.30
C GLU A 97 -0.21 3.45 17.95
N LEU A 98 0.24 4.42 17.16
CA LEU A 98 0.89 5.63 17.70
C LEU A 98 -0.06 6.47 18.57
N ASP A 99 -1.33 6.60 18.18
CA ASP A 99 -2.35 7.31 18.96
C ASP A 99 -2.63 6.64 20.32
N VAL A 100 -2.63 5.30 20.36
CA VAL A 100 -2.73 4.52 21.61
C VAL A 100 -1.52 4.73 22.52
N GLN A 101 -0.31 4.86 21.95
CA GLN A 101 0.91 5.10 22.71
C GLN A 101 0.99 6.54 23.25
N ASP A 102 0.49 7.53 22.49
CA ASP A 102 0.41 8.93 22.91
C ASP A 102 -0.73 9.18 23.91
N ASN A 103 -1.76 8.33 23.94
CA ASN A 103 -2.89 8.43 24.85
C ASN A 103 -3.25 7.07 25.50
N PRO A 104 -2.40 6.55 26.42
CA PRO A 104 -2.53 5.20 27.00
C PRO A 104 -3.75 5.02 27.93
N GLN A 105 -4.52 6.08 28.18
CA GLN A 105 -5.79 6.11 28.91
C GLN A 105 -6.83 6.83 28.06
N GLY A 106 -7.42 6.12 27.09
CA GLY A 106 -8.64 6.62 26.42
C GLY A 106 -9.85 6.31 27.30
N ASP A 107 -10.61 7.35 27.69
CA ASP A 107 -12.00 7.25 28.12
C ASP A 107 -12.89 6.56 27.07
#